data_AF-A0A382L653-F1
#
_entry.id   AF-A0A382L653-F1
#
_cell.length_a   1.000
_cell.length_b   1.000
_cell.length_c   1.000
_cell.angle_alpha   90.00
_cell.angle_beta   90.00
_cell.angle_gamma   90.00
#
_symmetry.space_group_name_H-M   'P 1'
#
loop_
_entity.id
_entity.type
_entity.pdbx_description
1 polymer ?
#
loop_
_entity_poly.entity_id
_entity_poly.type
_entity_poly.pdbx_seq_one_letter_code
_entity_poly.pdbx_strand_id
1 'polypeptide(L)' 'MEFINKLEPDIRKPLVIAAMQDMGNVGSIVVNFINKSLHTT' A
#
# COMPACT_ATOMS: atom_id res chain seq x y z
N MET A 1 -7.01 3.12 -20.05
CA MET A 1 -6.25 2.09 -19.31
C MET A 1 -7.21 0.96 -19.01
N GLU A 2 -6.84 -0.27 -19.30
CA GLU A 2 -7.60 -1.44 -18.86
C GLU A 2 -7.09 -1.92 -17.51
N PHE A 3 -8.02 -2.31 -16.64
CA PHE A 3 -7.68 -2.91 -15.36
C PHE A 3 -7.10 -4.30 -15.58
N ILE A 4 -5.96 -4.60 -14.96
CA ILE A 4 -5.33 -5.91 -15.01
C ILE A 4 -5.19 -6.42 -13.57
N ASN A 5 -5.95 -7.46 -13.22
CA ASN A 5 -5.75 -8.16 -11.97
C ASN A 5 -4.62 -9.19 -12.13
N LYS A 6 -3.46 -8.92 -11.53
CA LYS A 6 -2.29 -9.80 -11.64
C LYS A 6 -2.29 -10.92 -10.60
N LEU A 7 -2.88 -10.69 -9.43
CA LEU A 7 -2.78 -11.57 -8.27
C LEU A 7 -3.97 -11.35 -7.33
N GLU A 8 -4.56 -12.44 -6.85
CA GLU A 8 -5.47 -12.41 -5.69
C GLU A 8 -4.72 -12.94 -4.45
N PRO A 9 -4.50 -12.10 -3.42
CA PRO A 9 -3.84 -12.54 -2.20
C PRO A 9 -4.79 -13.40 -1.36
N ASP A 10 -4.27 -14.50 -0.79
CA ASP A 10 -5.00 -15.34 0.17
C ASP A 10 -5.05 -14.67 1.57
N ILE A 11 -5.76 -13.54 1.65
CA ILE A 11 -5.93 -12.76 2.87
C ILE A 11 -7.42 -12.50 3.10
N ARG A 12 -7.91 -12.80 4.30
CA ARG A 12 -9.32 -12.64 4.65
C ARG A 12 -9.56 -11.29 5.30
N LYS A 13 -10.42 -10.47 4.69
CA LYS A 13 -10.84 -9.13 5.16
C LYS A 13 -9.66 -8.17 5.42
N PRO A 14 -8.85 -7.84 4.39
CA PRO A 14 -7.76 -6.90 4.56
C PRO A 14 -8.26 -5.48 4.86
N LEU A 15 -7.48 -4.74 5.65
CA LEU A 15 -7.52 -3.28 5.63
C LEU A 15 -6.60 -2.80 4.49
N VAL A 16 -7.17 -2.14 3.48
CA VAL A 16 -6.41 -1.67 2.33
C VAL A 16 -5.92 -0.24 2.57
N ILE A 17 -4.60 -0.05 2.47
CA ILE A 17 -3.96 1.28 2.52
C ILE A 17 -3.53 1.63 1.10
N ALA A 18 -4.19 2.61 0.49
CA ALA A 18 -3.84 3.13 -0.83
C ALA A 18 -3.13 4.49 -0.67
N ALA A 19 -1.86 4.55 -1.03
CA ALA A 19 -1.06 5.77 -0.98
C ALA A 19 -0.62 6.14 -2.41
N MET A 20 -1.35 7.05 -3.04
CA MET A 20 -0.97 7.59 -4.34
C MET A 20 0.17 8.59 -4.17
N GLN A 21 1.10 8.59 -5.12
CA GLN A 21 2.16 9.57 -5.16
C GLN A 21 1.55 10.92 -5.54
N ASP A 22 1.73 11.91 -4.68
CA ASP A 22 1.31 13.29 -4.90
C ASP A 22 2.35 14.25 -4.29
N MET A 23 2.11 15.55 -4.39
CA MET A 23 3.03 16.60 -3.97
C MET A 23 3.48 16.40 -2.51
N GLY A 24 4.81 16.43 -2.30
CA GLY A 24 5.42 16.27 -0.98
C GLY A 24 5.63 14.82 -0.52
N ASN A 25 5.30 13.81 -1.34
CA ASN A 25 5.61 12.39 -1.07
C ASN A 25 5.03 11.86 0.26
N VAL A 26 3.95 12.47 0.75
CA VAL A 26 3.38 12.18 2.07
C VAL A 26 2.90 10.73 2.16
N GLY A 27 2.27 10.23 1.09
CA GLY A 27 1.81 8.84 1.01
C GLY A 27 2.93 7.82 1.26
N SER A 28 4.07 7.97 0.59
CA SER A 28 5.22 7.07 0.78
C SER A 28 5.84 7.19 2.16
N ILE A 29 5.91 8.40 2.73
CA ILE A 29 6.46 8.61 4.07
C ILE A 29 5.63 7.82 5.10
N VAL A 30 4.30 7.91 5.02
CA VAL A 30 3.41 7.20 5.93
C VAL A 30 3.47 5.69 5.74
N VAL A 31 3.44 5.20 4.49
CA VAL A 31 3.57 3.75 4.20
C VAL A 31 4.90 3.20 4.73
N ASN A 32 6.00 3.92 4.52
CA ASN A 32 7.31 3.55 5.03
C ASN A 32 7.37 3.52 6.57
N PHE A 33 6.70 4.47 7.23
CA PHE A 33 6.60 4.47 8.68
C PHE A 33 5.86 3.22 9.19
N ILE A 34 4.69 2.92 8.62
CA ILE A 34 3.89 1.74 8.99
C ILE A 34 4.69 0.46 8.78
N ASN A 35 5.35 0.32 7.63
CA ASN A 35 6.17 -0.83 7.31
C ASN A 35 7.31 -1.02 8.31
N LYS A 36 8.01 0.05 8.71
CA LYS A 36 9.03 -0.01 9.77
C LYS A 36 8.44 -0.41 11.12
N SER A 37 7.27 0.14 11.48
CA SER A 37 6.61 -0.15 12.76
C SER A 37 6.07 -1.57 12.86
N LEU A 38 5.68 -2.17 11.73
CA LEU A 38 5.14 -3.53 11.66
C LEU A 38 6.16 -4.58 11.20
N HIS A 39 7.40 -4.16 10.91
CA HIS A 39 8.46 -5.00 10.33
C HIS A 39 8.06 -5.65 9.00
N THR A 40 7.38 -4.90 8.14
CA THR A 40 6.96 -5.28 6.79
C THR A 40 7.68 -4.44 5.72
N THR A 41 7.49 -4.79 4.43
CA THR A 41 8.08 -4.12 3.26
C THR A 41 7.01 -3.58 2.33
#